data_AF-A0A975CV58-F1
#
_entry.id   AF-A0A975CV58-F1
#
_cell.length_a   1.000
_cell.length_b   1.000
_cell.length_c   1.000
_cell.angle_alpha   90.00
_cell.angle_beta   90.00
_cell.angle_gamma   90.00
#
_symmetry.space_group_name_H-M   'P 1'
#
loop_
_entity.id
_entity.type
_entity.pdbx_description
1 polymer ?
#
loop_
_entity_poly.entity_id
_entity_poly.type
_entity_poly.pdbx_seq_one_letter_code
_entity_poly.pdbx_strand_id
1 'polypeptide(L)'
;MNSRTPRNRRRRLLILHYMISFARDEGRQPSVREIGEAAGLMSTSTTAGYLNRMVNEGLLERNDSARRNYCVTENGAAMIMGRRAG
;
A
#
# COMPACT_ATOMS: atom_id res chain seq x y z
N MET A 1 7.86 15.86 -18.24
CA MET A 1 7.73 15.01 -17.02
C MET A 1 6.28 14.59 -16.89
N ASN A 2 5.98 13.29 -17.01
CA ASN A 2 4.60 12.82 -17.16
C ASN A 2 3.83 12.90 -15.84
N SER A 3 2.95 13.90 -15.72
CA SER A 3 1.88 14.00 -14.71
C SER A 3 0.87 12.86 -14.88
N ARG A 4 1.25 11.64 -14.50
CA ARG A 4 0.36 10.49 -14.50
C ARG A 4 -0.25 10.38 -13.11
N THR A 5 -1.43 10.97 -12.93
CA THR A 5 -2.33 10.59 -11.84
C THR A 5 -2.34 9.06 -11.75
N PRO A 6 -2.01 8.45 -10.61
CA PRO A 6 -1.94 7.00 -10.54
C PRO A 6 -3.32 6.45 -10.90
N ARG A 7 -3.35 5.57 -11.92
CA ARG A 7 -4.55 5.07 -12.60
C ARG A 7 -5.61 4.48 -11.66
N ASN A 8 -5.27 4.25 -10.39
CA ASN A 8 -6.14 3.69 -9.36
C ASN A 8 -5.98 4.38 -7.97
N ARG A 9 -6.02 5.73 -7.90
CA ARG A 9 -5.88 6.50 -6.63
C ARG A 9 -6.75 5.96 -5.49
N ARG A 10 -8.02 5.64 -5.76
CA ARG A 10 -8.97 5.10 -4.75
C ARG A 10 -8.48 3.78 -4.15
N ARG A 11 -8.01 2.86 -4.98
CA ARG A 11 -7.53 1.54 -4.53
C ARG A 11 -6.24 1.64 -3.70
N ARG A 12 -5.35 2.56 -4.05
CA ARG A 12 -4.16 2.86 -3.24
C ARG A 12 -4.54 3.35 -1.86
N LEU A 13 -5.48 4.29 -1.77
CA LEU A 13 -5.97 4.79 -0.50
C LEU A 13 -6.58 3.66 0.33
N LEU A 14 -7.40 2.80 -0.27
CA LEU A 14 -7.96 1.63 0.43
C LEU A 14 -6.87 0.72 1.01
N ILE A 15 -5.83 0.40 0.23
CA ILE A 15 -4.69 -0.40 0.70
C ILE A 15 -3.97 0.29 1.85
N LEU A 16 -3.64 1.57 1.70
CA LEU A 16 -2.90 2.33 2.70
C LEU A 16 -3.69 2.46 4.02
N HIS A 17 -4.99 2.76 3.93
CA HIS A 17 -5.88 2.79 5.09
C HIS A 17 -5.99 1.42 5.75
N TYR A 18 -6.20 0.38 4.96
CA TYR A 18 -6.31 -0.98 5.47
C TYR A 18 -5.03 -1.39 6.22
N MET A 19 -3.85 -1.13 5.67
CA MET A 19 -2.58 -1.47 6.32
C MET A 19 -2.40 -0.79 7.67
N ILE A 20 -2.74 0.51 7.78
CA ILE A 20 -2.62 1.26 9.03
C ILE A 20 -3.63 0.76 10.06
N SER A 21 -4.91 0.62 9.68
CA SER A 21 -5.94 0.14 10.59
C SER A 21 -5.63 -1.29 11.06
N PHE A 22 -5.28 -2.17 10.13
CA PHE A 22 -4.94 -3.55 10.45
C PHE A 22 -3.75 -3.67 11.40
N ALA A 23 -2.67 -2.91 11.17
CA ALA A 23 -1.53 -2.90 12.09
C ALA A 23 -1.90 -2.39 13.49
N ARG A 24 -2.83 -1.44 13.57
CA ARG A 24 -3.34 -0.91 14.84
C ARG A 24 -4.26 -1.90 15.56
N ASP A 25 -5.15 -2.56 14.84
CA ASP A 25 -6.18 -3.45 15.40
C ASP A 25 -5.62 -4.84 15.73
N GLU A 26 -4.80 -5.42 14.83
CA GLU A 26 -4.28 -6.79 14.95
C GLU A 26 -2.86 -6.85 15.55
N GLY A 27 -2.19 -5.70 15.71
CA GLY A 27 -0.82 -5.64 16.22
C GLY A 27 0.23 -6.26 15.29
N ARG A 28 -0.10 -6.49 14.01
CA ARG A 28 0.80 -7.08 13.00
C ARG A 28 0.58 -6.48 11.62
N GLN A 29 1.56 -6.60 10.74
CA GLN A 29 1.39 -6.23 9.33
C GLN A 29 0.47 -7.23 8.60
N PRO A 30 -0.41 -6.77 7.69
CA PRO A 30 -1.22 -7.65 6.87
C PRO A 30 -0.37 -8.34 5.80
N SER A 31 -0.82 -9.51 5.38
CA SER A 31 -0.25 -10.29 4.28
C SER A 31 -0.70 -9.77 2.91
N VAL A 32 0.01 -10.18 1.85
CA VAL A 32 -0.37 -9.85 0.46
C VAL A 32 -1.79 -10.31 0.13
N ARG A 33 -2.24 -11.44 0.70
CA ARG A 33 -3.60 -11.94 0.48
C ARG A 33 -4.64 -11.04 1.15
N GLU A 34 -4.45 -10.73 2.44
CA GLU A 34 -5.33 -9.85 3.22
C GLU A 34 -5.45 -8.45 2.57
N ILE A 35 -4.32 -7.89 2.13
CA ILE A 35 -4.31 -6.60 1.41
C ILE A 35 -5.09 -6.70 0.08
N GLY A 36 -4.95 -7.81 -0.63
CA GLY A 36 -5.66 -8.04 -1.89
C GLY A 36 -7.18 -8.09 -1.69
N GLU A 37 -7.63 -8.85 -0.70
CA GLU A 37 -9.04 -8.97 -0.32
C GLU A 37 -9.63 -7.60 0.05
N ALA A 38 -8.93 -6.81 0.88
CA ALA A 38 -9.36 -5.46 1.25
C ALA A 38 -9.44 -4.48 0.07
N ALA A 39 -8.60 -4.68 -0.95
CA ALA A 39 -8.53 -3.84 -2.15
C ALA A 39 -9.44 -4.30 -3.31
N GLY A 40 -10.16 -5.41 -3.12
CA GLY A 40 -10.96 -6.07 -4.16
C GLY A 40 -10.12 -6.63 -5.31
N LEU A 41 -8.91 -7.13 -5.01
CA LEU A 41 -8.01 -7.79 -5.95
C LEU A 41 -8.15 -9.31 -5.80
N MET A 42 -8.54 -9.99 -6.87
CA MET A 42 -8.89 -11.41 -6.82
C MET A 42 -7.69 -12.36 -6.82
N SER A 43 -6.49 -11.87 -7.16
CA SER A 43 -5.31 -12.73 -7.30
C SER A 43 -4.11 -12.15 -6.57
N THR A 44 -3.44 -13.00 -5.78
CA THR A 44 -2.24 -12.65 -5.01
C THR A 44 -1.11 -12.12 -5.90
N SER A 45 -0.94 -12.66 -7.11
CA SER A 45 0.05 -12.17 -8.09
C SER A 45 -0.25 -10.75 -8.57
N THR A 46 -1.53 -10.43 -8.80
CA THR A 46 -1.97 -9.06 -9.14
C THR A 46 -1.74 -8.11 -7.98
N THR A 47 -2.04 -8.54 -6.76
CA THR A 47 -1.77 -7.76 -5.55
C THR A 47 -0.28 -7.52 -5.36
N ALA A 48 0.56 -8.55 -5.48
CA ALA A 48 2.01 -8.41 -5.37
C ALA A 48 2.58 -7.44 -6.41
N GLY A 49 2.15 -7.53 -7.68
CA GLY A 49 2.53 -6.57 -8.72
C GLY A 49 2.08 -5.14 -8.41
N TYR A 50 0.90 -4.97 -7.82
CA TYR A 50 0.39 -3.67 -7.40
C TYR A 50 1.19 -3.09 -6.23
N LEU A 51 1.49 -3.89 -5.22
CA LEU A 51 2.28 -3.48 -4.06
C LEU A 51 3.71 -3.12 -4.46
N ASN A 52 4.35 -3.92 -5.32
CA ASN A 52 5.67 -3.59 -5.86
C ASN A 52 5.67 -2.26 -6.62
N ARG A 53 4.60 -1.94 -7.36
CA ARG A 53 4.46 -0.62 -7.99
C ARG A 53 4.31 0.50 -6.95
N MET A 54 3.56 0.27 -5.87
CA MET A 54 3.47 1.24 -4.77
C MET A 54 4.80 1.44 -4.04
N VAL A 55 5.63 0.40 -3.93
CA VAL A 55 7.00 0.49 -3.39
C VAL A 55 7.89 1.32 -4.30
N ASN A 56 7.88 1.04 -5.61
CA ASN A 56 8.65 1.82 -6.60
C ASN A 56 8.23 3.30 -6.66
N GLU A 57 6.99 3.61 -6.27
CA GLU A 57 6.48 4.97 -6.17
C GLU A 57 6.67 5.59 -4.77
N GLY A 58 7.37 4.90 -3.86
CA GLY A 58 7.72 5.38 -2.53
C GLY A 58 6.57 5.47 -1.55
N LEU A 59 5.39 4.89 -1.86
CA LEU A 59 4.22 4.88 -0.96
C LEU A 59 4.27 3.75 0.07
N LEU A 60 4.97 2.67 -0.27
CA LEU A 60 5.20 1.52 0.58
C LEU A 60 6.70 1.23 0.64
N GLU A 61 7.14 0.57 1.70
CA GLU A 61 8.47 0.02 1.83
C GLU A 61 8.37 -1.48 2.09
N ARG A 62 9.24 -2.27 1.45
CA ARG A 62 9.32 -3.71 1.68
C ARG A 62 10.50 -4.00 2.60
N ASN A 63 10.22 -4.68 3.72
CA ASN A 63 11.26 -5.14 4.64
C ASN A 63 11.63 -6.60 4.30
N ASP A 64 12.82 -6.83 3.74
CA ASP A 64 13.27 -8.18 3.35
C ASP A 64 13.69 -9.06 4.53
N SER A 65 13.85 -8.51 5.74
CA SER A 65 14.30 -9.27 6.92
C SER A 65 13.19 -10.13 7.54
N ALA A 66 11.92 -9.82 7.28
CA ALA A 66 10.79 -10.64 7.69
C ALA A 66 9.80 -10.68 6.54
N ARG A 67 9.41 -11.88 6.09
CA ARG A 67 8.54 -12.14 4.92
C ARG A 67 7.13 -11.53 4.98
N ARG A 68 6.88 -10.56 5.88
CA ARG A 68 5.61 -9.90 6.18
C ARG A 68 5.78 -8.38 6.24
N ASN A 69 5.54 -7.63 5.17
CA ASN A 69 6.39 -7.51 3.97
C ASN A 69 6.14 -6.16 3.26
N TYR A 70 5.24 -5.31 3.76
CA TYR A 70 5.08 -3.94 3.29
C TYR A 70 4.71 -3.04 4.47
N CYS A 71 5.34 -1.87 4.58
CA CYS A 71 5.03 -0.83 5.55
C CYS A 71 4.62 0.45 4.81
N VAL A 72 3.70 1.22 5.40
CA VAL A 72 3.32 2.52 4.85
C VAL A 72 4.43 3.54 5.15
N THR A 73 4.93 4.20 4.12
CA THR A 73 5.95 5.26 4.25
C THR A 73 5.30 6.60 4.57
N GLU A 74 6.11 7.62 4.85
CA GLU A 74 5.66 9.00 5.01
C GLU A 74 4.89 9.52 3.78
N ASN A 75 5.33 9.17 2.57
CA ASN A 75 4.63 9.54 1.33
C ASN A 75 3.27 8.84 1.22
N GLY A 76 3.19 7.57 1.60
CA GLY A 76 1.92 6.83 1.69
C GLY A 76 0.97 7.48 2.69
N ALA A 77 1.47 7.86 3.87
CA ALA A 77 0.69 8.58 4.87
C ALA A 77 0.25 9.97 4.38
N ALA A 78 1.12 10.73 3.71
CA ALA A 78 0.77 12.03 3.12
C ALA A 78 -0.34 11.91 2.07
N MET A 79 -0.32 10.83 1.28
CA MET A 79 -1.37 10.53 0.31
C MET A 79 -2.74 10.34 0.98
N ILE A 80 -2.79 9.65 2.13
CA ILE A 80 -4.00 9.52 2.95
C ILE A 80 -4.47 10.89 3.45
N MET A 81 -3.55 11.68 4.02
CA MET A 81 -3.84 12.98 4.62
C MET A 81 -4.18 14.07 3.61
N GLY A 82 -4.08 13.79 2.30
CA GLY A 82 -4.30 14.78 1.25
C GLY A 82 -3.24 15.89 1.22
N ARG A 83 -2.15 15.73 1.99
CA ARG A 83 -1.01 16.64 1.94
C ARG A 83 -0.30 16.41 0.61
N ARG A 84 -0.21 17.45 -0.24
CA ARG A 84 0.69 17.40 -1.38
C ARG A 84 2.10 17.29 -0.81
N ALA A 85 2.80 16.19 -1.10
CA ALA A 85 4.24 16.13 -0.90
C ALA A 85 4.82 17.31 -1.69
N GLY A 86 5.41 18.25 -0.96
CA GLY A 86 5.97 19.50 -1.49
C GLY A 86 7.27 19.26 -2.22
#